data_AF-A0A9E0PQ27-F1
#
_entry.id   AF-A0A9E0PQ27-F1
#
_cell.length_a   1.000
_cell.length_b   1.000
_cell.length_c   1.000
_cell.angle_alpha   90.00
_cell.angle_beta   90.00
_cell.angle_gamma   90.00
#
_symmetry.space_group_name_H-M   'P 1'
#
loop_
_entity.id
_entity.type
_entity.pdbx_description
1 polymer ?
#
loop_
_entity_poly.entity_id
_entity_poly.type
_entity_poly.pdbx_seq_one_letter_code
_entity_poly.pdbx_strand_id
1 'polypeptide(L)'
;MKKDDSDLGYGLALTNNSKVGWAFSLPRTETCINATKICRAVCYGNGIRYQSKGQREKRARNLRTVEFLLAEGGPELLAENLSMLVEQARPRDWLTARVTGRRTVIPFTLRLNDIGDFFSVEYVLAWVLVVRKFVDCAFWFYSRSFVELDMLMALTELAALPNCQGWLSVDSENFSQAILAKCNTPVGVWKLALMQDKDLLPEVLVSLKESAPLGEVVHFPVHRGGHHVEPIRDKVLTTCPAVTGVYKLQSNAALARPCQICSFCLP
;
A
#
# COMPACT_ATOMS: atom_id res chain seq x y z
N MET A 1 29.38 5.34 -25.35
CA MET A 1 28.16 4.82 -26.01
C MET A 1 26.97 5.36 -25.24
N LYS A 2 26.36 6.47 -25.70
CA LYS A 2 25.13 7.00 -25.11
C LYS A 2 24.03 5.99 -25.43
N LYS A 3 23.35 5.46 -24.41
CA LYS A 3 22.13 4.69 -24.64
C LYS A 3 21.13 5.64 -25.27
N ASP A 4 20.60 5.24 -26.41
CA ASP A 4 19.50 5.92 -27.05
C ASP A 4 18.28 5.76 -26.12
N ASP A 5 17.83 6.85 -25.50
CA ASP A 5 16.67 6.86 -24.59
C ASP A 5 15.34 6.64 -25.33
N SER A 6 15.38 6.53 -26.67
CA SER A 6 14.24 6.24 -27.54
C SER A 6 13.62 4.85 -27.34
N ASP A 7 14.29 3.95 -26.62
CA ASP A 7 13.85 2.56 -26.36
C ASP A 7 13.27 2.32 -24.94
N LEU A 8 13.25 3.35 -24.08
CA LEU A 8 12.65 3.24 -22.75
C LEU A 8 11.15 3.51 -22.81
N GLY A 9 10.36 2.46 -23.09
CA GLY A 9 8.90 2.56 -23.14
C GLY A 9 8.27 3.18 -21.88
N TYR A 10 7.16 3.89 -22.08
CA TYR A 10 6.25 4.44 -21.07
C TYR A 10 5.02 3.55 -20.90
N GLY A 11 4.25 3.81 -19.84
CA GLY A 11 2.96 3.17 -19.58
C GLY A 11 2.89 2.52 -18.20
N LEU A 12 1.85 2.90 -17.46
CA LEU A 12 1.56 2.34 -16.14
C LEU A 12 1.02 0.91 -16.27
N ALA A 13 1.36 0.07 -15.30
CA ALA A 13 0.83 -1.29 -15.23
C ALA A 13 0.64 -1.77 -13.79
N LEU A 14 -0.44 -2.52 -13.58
CA LEU A 14 -0.76 -3.16 -12.31
C LEU A 14 -0.01 -4.49 -12.10
N THR A 15 -0.14 -5.03 -10.90
CA THR A 15 0.25 -6.38 -10.51
C THR A 15 -0.98 -7.11 -9.97
N ASN A 16 -1.26 -8.31 -10.45
CA ASN A 16 -2.26 -9.19 -9.83
C ASN A 16 -1.57 -10.01 -8.73
N ASN A 17 -1.79 -9.62 -7.48
CA ASN A 17 -1.19 -10.20 -6.29
C ASN A 17 -2.14 -11.24 -5.66
N SER A 18 -1.61 -12.40 -5.29
CA SER A 18 -2.39 -13.53 -4.75
C SER A 18 -2.96 -13.30 -3.35
N LYS A 19 -2.54 -12.23 -2.64
CA LYS A 19 -3.06 -11.81 -1.34
C LYS A 19 -4.10 -10.69 -1.46
N VAL A 20 -3.85 -9.72 -2.34
CA VAL A 20 -4.61 -8.44 -2.36
C VAL A 20 -5.42 -8.18 -3.62
N GLY A 21 -5.21 -8.96 -4.69
CA GLY A 21 -5.82 -8.67 -5.98
C GLY A 21 -4.98 -7.66 -6.75
N TRP A 22 -5.61 -6.66 -7.35
CA TRP A 22 -4.89 -5.64 -8.09
C TRP A 22 -4.10 -4.72 -7.16
N ALA A 23 -2.85 -4.45 -7.54
CA ALA A 23 -2.00 -3.51 -6.85
C ALA A 23 -1.14 -2.70 -7.83
N PHE A 24 -0.97 -1.42 -7.54
CA PHE A 24 0.04 -0.59 -8.19
C PHE A 24 1.36 -0.68 -7.43
N SER A 25 2.49 -0.47 -8.12
CA SER A 25 3.81 -0.53 -7.48
C SER A 25 4.83 0.33 -8.22
N LEU A 26 5.75 0.85 -7.44
CA LEU A 26 6.91 1.63 -7.87
C LEU A 26 8.21 0.94 -7.44
N PRO A 27 9.38 1.35 -7.96
CA PRO A 27 10.64 0.75 -7.57
C PRO A 27 11.08 1.36 -6.23
N ARG A 28 11.40 0.48 -5.28
CA ARG A 28 11.63 0.84 -3.87
C ARG A 28 12.93 1.58 -3.60
N THR A 29 13.90 1.52 -4.52
CA THR A 29 15.20 2.16 -4.29
C THR A 29 15.06 3.67 -4.40
N GLU A 30 14.23 4.08 -5.35
CA GLU A 30 13.98 5.45 -5.76
C GLU A 30 12.83 6.07 -4.96
N THR A 31 11.83 5.27 -4.56
CA THR A 31 10.57 5.81 -4.00
C THR A 31 10.38 5.63 -2.49
N CYS A 32 11.11 4.73 -1.84
CA CYS A 32 11.00 4.55 -0.39
C CYS A 32 11.91 5.54 0.37
N ILE A 33 11.51 6.81 0.40
CA ILE A 33 12.30 7.93 0.94
C ILE A 33 12.60 7.78 2.44
N ASN A 34 11.67 7.21 3.21
CA ASN A 34 11.80 7.02 4.66
C ASN A 34 11.90 5.55 5.09
N ALA A 35 12.42 4.68 4.20
CA ALA A 35 12.62 3.29 4.56
C ALA A 35 13.79 3.10 5.56
N THR A 36 13.43 2.58 6.74
CA THR A 36 14.31 2.15 7.83
C THR A 36 15.20 0.98 7.41
N LYS A 37 16.29 0.73 8.14
CA LYS A 37 17.17 -0.41 7.86
C LYS A 37 16.41 -1.73 8.07
N ILE A 38 15.60 -1.80 9.12
CA ILE A 38 14.73 -2.96 9.40
C ILE A 38 13.80 -3.23 8.20
N CYS A 39 13.09 -2.21 7.70
CA CYS A 39 12.20 -2.33 6.54
C CYS A 39 12.96 -2.82 5.30
N ARG A 40 14.14 -2.26 5.02
CA ARG A 40 14.94 -2.66 3.85
C ARG A 40 15.41 -4.12 3.95
N ALA A 41 15.77 -4.59 5.14
CA ALA A 41 16.19 -5.96 5.38
C ALA A 41 15.07 -6.97 5.09
N VAL A 42 13.85 -6.70 5.59
CA VAL A 42 12.73 -7.65 5.50
C VAL A 42 11.78 -7.39 4.33
N CYS A 43 12.01 -6.34 3.54
CA CYS A 43 11.17 -5.91 2.42
C CYS A 43 10.78 -7.07 1.48
N TYR A 44 9.49 -7.18 1.17
CA TYR A 44 8.99 -8.17 0.20
C TYR A 44 9.68 -8.08 -1.17
N GLY A 45 10.12 -6.89 -1.56
CA GLY A 45 10.87 -6.64 -2.78
C GLY A 45 12.20 -7.39 -2.87
N ASN A 46 12.75 -7.89 -1.76
CA ASN A 46 13.94 -8.75 -1.76
C ASN A 46 13.63 -10.17 -2.29
N GLY A 47 12.36 -10.57 -2.37
CA GLY A 47 11.96 -11.90 -2.83
C GLY A 47 12.23 -12.11 -4.32
N ILE A 48 12.57 -13.36 -4.71
CA ILE A 48 12.91 -13.73 -6.09
C ILE A 48 11.85 -13.26 -7.10
N ARG A 49 10.56 -13.35 -6.71
CA ARG A 49 9.43 -12.91 -7.55
C ARG A 49 9.46 -11.42 -7.91
N TYR A 50 10.11 -10.57 -7.11
CA TYR A 50 10.22 -9.14 -7.34
C TYR A 50 11.57 -8.72 -7.95
N GLN A 51 12.53 -9.64 -7.98
CA GLN A 51 13.89 -9.40 -8.47
C GLN A 51 14.10 -9.81 -9.93
N SER A 52 13.12 -10.47 -10.55
CA SER A 52 13.22 -10.80 -11.97
C SER A 52 13.30 -9.54 -12.84
N LYS A 53 14.03 -9.63 -13.95
CA LYS A 53 14.28 -8.51 -14.88
C LYS A 53 12.98 -7.81 -15.29
N GLY A 54 11.99 -8.56 -15.78
CA GLY A 54 10.70 -7.98 -16.20
C GLY A 54 9.92 -7.32 -15.06
N GLN A 55 10.03 -7.81 -13.83
CA GLN A 55 9.36 -7.19 -12.67
C GLN A 55 10.04 -5.88 -12.26
N ARG A 56 11.37 -5.80 -12.35
CA ARG A 56 12.11 -4.56 -12.12
C ARG A 56 11.84 -3.55 -13.23
N GLU A 57 11.90 -3.97 -14.49
CA GLU A 57 11.62 -3.13 -15.66
C GLU A 57 10.20 -2.56 -15.64
N LYS A 58 9.20 -3.36 -15.25
CA LYS A 58 7.82 -2.87 -15.09
C LYS A 58 7.73 -1.72 -14.08
N ARG A 59 8.37 -1.85 -12.92
CA ARG A 59 8.34 -0.82 -11.86
C ARG A 59 9.14 0.41 -12.27
N ALA A 60 10.30 0.22 -12.89
CA ALA A 60 11.09 1.32 -13.44
C ALA A 60 10.29 2.08 -14.52
N ARG A 61 9.55 1.38 -15.39
CA ARG A 61 8.64 1.99 -16.35
C ARG A 61 7.50 2.75 -15.67
N ASN A 62 6.88 2.17 -14.64
CA ASN A 62 5.85 2.87 -13.87
C ASN A 62 6.38 4.19 -13.30
N LEU A 63 7.57 4.18 -12.67
CA LEU A 63 8.17 5.39 -12.13
C LEU A 63 8.47 6.43 -13.22
N ARG A 64 9.14 6.05 -14.30
CA ARG A 64 9.41 6.96 -15.43
C ARG A 64 8.13 7.59 -15.98
N THR A 65 7.05 6.81 -16.06
CA THR A 65 5.75 7.32 -16.54
C THR A 65 5.12 8.27 -15.54
N VAL A 66 5.19 7.96 -14.24
CA VAL A 66 4.75 8.88 -13.17
C VAL A 66 5.50 10.20 -13.27
N GLU A 67 6.83 10.15 -13.28
CA GLU A 67 7.69 11.35 -13.33
C GLU A 67 7.43 12.17 -14.60
N PHE A 68 7.33 11.51 -15.75
CA PHE A 68 7.03 12.17 -17.02
C PHE A 68 5.67 12.88 -17.00
N LEU A 69 4.60 12.20 -16.59
CA LEU A 69 3.26 12.81 -16.59
C LEU A 69 3.13 13.92 -15.56
N LEU A 70 3.80 13.80 -14.40
CA LEU A 70 3.87 14.90 -13.44
C LEU A 70 4.60 16.11 -14.02
N ALA A 71 5.73 15.89 -14.70
CA ALA A 71 6.49 16.98 -15.33
C ALA A 71 5.71 17.68 -16.45
N GLU A 72 4.95 16.93 -17.25
CA GLU A 72 4.23 17.47 -18.42
C GLU A 72 2.90 18.14 -18.05
N GLY A 73 2.21 17.65 -17.02
CA GLY A 73 0.85 18.11 -16.73
C GLY A 73 0.40 17.93 -15.28
N GLY A 74 1.34 17.73 -14.36
CA GLY A 74 1.06 17.69 -12.94
C GLY A 74 0.18 16.52 -12.48
N PRO A 75 -0.40 16.63 -11.28
CA PRO A 75 -1.26 15.61 -10.68
C PRO A 75 -2.45 15.21 -11.56
N GLU A 76 -3.05 16.15 -12.28
CA GLU A 76 -4.24 15.94 -13.12
C GLU A 76 -3.95 15.00 -14.29
N LEU A 77 -2.85 15.23 -15.00
CA LEU A 77 -2.45 14.39 -16.13
C LEU A 77 -2.07 12.98 -15.65
N LEU A 78 -1.37 12.87 -14.52
CA LEU A 78 -1.10 11.56 -13.94
C LEU A 78 -2.38 10.85 -13.49
N ALA A 79 -3.33 11.58 -12.89
CA ALA A 79 -4.60 11.03 -12.44
C ALA A 79 -5.45 10.49 -13.60
N GLU A 80 -5.39 11.09 -14.79
CA GLU A 80 -6.00 10.54 -16.00
C GLU A 80 -5.44 9.14 -16.30
N ASN A 81 -4.11 8.98 -16.33
CA ASN A 81 -3.51 7.69 -16.66
C ASN A 81 -3.69 6.66 -15.54
N LEU A 82 -3.65 7.07 -14.27
CA LEU A 82 -3.97 6.21 -13.12
C LEU A 82 -5.44 5.75 -13.15
N SER A 83 -6.37 6.61 -13.60
CA SER A 83 -7.79 6.24 -13.75
C SER A 83 -7.97 5.02 -14.65
N MET A 84 -7.19 4.92 -15.73
CA MET A 84 -7.24 3.77 -16.65
C MET A 84 -6.86 2.45 -15.96
N LEU A 85 -5.93 2.50 -15.00
CA LEU A 85 -5.58 1.32 -14.19
C LEU A 85 -6.73 0.91 -13.27
N VAL A 86 -7.41 1.88 -12.64
CA VAL A 86 -8.57 1.60 -11.78
C VAL A 86 -9.72 0.99 -12.59
N GLU A 87 -9.96 1.50 -13.80
CA GLU A 87 -10.92 0.91 -14.74
C GLU A 87 -10.57 -0.54 -15.09
N GLN A 88 -9.29 -0.83 -15.37
CA GLN A 88 -8.81 -2.20 -15.62
C GLN A 88 -9.03 -3.13 -14.40
N ALA A 89 -9.03 -2.58 -13.19
CA ALA A 89 -9.17 -3.34 -11.96
C ALA A 89 -10.63 -3.69 -11.62
N ARG A 90 -11.63 -3.19 -12.37
CA ARG A 90 -13.06 -3.48 -12.09
C ARG A 90 -13.34 -4.99 -12.10
N PRO A 91 -14.14 -5.49 -11.14
CA PRO A 91 -14.68 -6.85 -11.22
C PRO A 91 -15.46 -7.04 -12.51
N ARG A 92 -15.36 -8.24 -13.10
CA ARG A 92 -16.02 -8.58 -14.37
C ARG A 92 -17.54 -8.35 -14.35
N ASP A 93 -18.16 -8.56 -13.19
CA ASP A 93 -19.61 -8.40 -12.98
C ASP A 93 -19.99 -7.00 -12.48
N TRP A 94 -19.06 -6.03 -12.45
CA TRP A 94 -19.27 -4.69 -11.89
C TRP A 94 -20.50 -3.99 -12.46
N LEU A 95 -20.67 -3.98 -13.79
CA LEU A 95 -21.80 -3.28 -14.40
C LEU A 95 -23.13 -3.94 -14.02
N THR A 96 -23.19 -5.28 -14.05
CA THR A 96 -24.36 -6.06 -13.63
C THR A 96 -24.68 -5.82 -12.16
N ALA A 97 -23.67 -5.84 -11.28
CA ALA A 97 -23.82 -5.56 -9.86
C ALA A 97 -24.41 -4.15 -9.63
N ARG A 98 -23.87 -3.14 -10.33
CA ARG A 98 -24.33 -1.75 -10.23
C ARG A 98 -25.78 -1.57 -10.67
N VAL A 99 -26.19 -2.11 -11.83
CA VAL A 99 -27.57 -1.93 -12.33
C VAL A 99 -28.60 -2.76 -11.55
N THR A 100 -28.17 -3.84 -10.89
CA THR A 100 -29.06 -4.69 -10.07
C THR A 100 -29.04 -4.35 -8.58
N GLY A 101 -28.23 -3.39 -8.13
CA GLY A 101 -28.04 -3.06 -6.71
C GLY A 101 -27.39 -4.19 -5.90
N ARG A 102 -26.71 -5.14 -6.55
CA ARG A 102 -26.03 -6.27 -5.90
C ARG A 102 -24.56 -5.94 -5.66
N ARG A 103 -23.93 -6.69 -4.76
CA ARG A 103 -22.47 -6.67 -4.60
C ARG A 103 -21.81 -7.46 -5.73
N THR A 104 -20.62 -7.04 -6.14
CA THR A 104 -19.78 -7.82 -7.05
C THR A 104 -19.33 -9.12 -6.39
N VAL A 105 -19.13 -10.16 -7.18
CA VAL A 105 -18.61 -11.47 -6.72
C VAL A 105 -17.23 -11.31 -6.07
N ILE A 106 -16.40 -10.42 -6.62
CA ILE A 106 -15.11 -10.04 -6.05
C ILE A 106 -15.19 -8.57 -5.64
N PRO A 107 -14.81 -8.20 -4.40
CA PRO A 107 -14.75 -6.80 -4.00
C PRO A 107 -13.88 -5.97 -4.94
N PHE A 108 -14.37 -4.79 -5.35
CA PHE A 108 -13.60 -3.87 -6.17
C PHE A 108 -12.58 -3.13 -5.30
N THR A 109 -11.34 -3.60 -5.30
CA THR A 109 -10.28 -3.08 -4.44
C THR A 109 -9.00 -2.83 -5.23
N LEU A 110 -8.27 -1.76 -4.88
CA LEU A 110 -6.92 -1.52 -5.39
C LEU A 110 -5.96 -1.17 -4.26
N ARG A 111 -4.89 -1.95 -4.10
CA ARG A 111 -3.81 -1.61 -3.18
C ARG A 111 -2.83 -0.64 -3.83
N LEU A 112 -2.60 0.51 -3.20
CA LEU A 112 -1.57 1.44 -3.64
C LEU A 112 -0.22 0.98 -3.07
N ASN A 113 0.80 0.97 -3.92
CA ASN A 113 2.19 0.65 -3.58
C ASN A 113 2.37 -0.70 -2.83
N ASP A 114 2.11 -1.83 -3.50
CA ASP A 114 2.50 -3.16 -2.96
C ASP A 114 4.03 -3.29 -2.80
N ILE A 115 4.78 -2.60 -3.65
CA ILE A 115 6.22 -2.32 -3.55
C ILE A 115 6.43 -0.84 -3.89
N GLY A 116 7.45 -0.23 -3.29
CA GLY A 116 7.69 1.20 -3.37
C GLY A 116 6.92 1.94 -2.28
N ASP A 117 6.99 3.27 -2.30
CA ASP A 117 6.20 4.14 -1.44
C ASP A 117 5.86 5.44 -2.18
N PHE A 118 5.14 6.35 -1.54
CA PHE A 118 4.94 7.71 -2.02
C PHE A 118 6.24 8.51 -1.89
N PHE A 119 6.58 9.28 -2.93
CA PHE A 119 7.87 9.97 -3.02
C PHE A 119 7.77 11.46 -3.35
N SER A 120 6.59 11.95 -3.75
CA SER A 120 6.32 13.37 -4.00
C SER A 120 4.87 13.71 -3.62
N VAL A 121 4.64 14.97 -3.22
CA VAL A 121 3.29 15.48 -2.89
C VAL A 121 2.38 15.38 -4.13
N GLU A 122 2.89 15.76 -5.31
CA GLU A 122 2.12 15.71 -6.56
C GLU A 122 1.67 14.29 -6.92
N TYR A 123 2.50 13.28 -6.65
CA TYR A 123 2.10 11.87 -6.81
C TYR A 123 0.96 11.47 -5.88
N VAL A 124 0.97 11.97 -4.63
CA VAL A 124 -0.13 11.75 -3.68
C VAL A 124 -1.41 12.44 -4.17
N LEU A 125 -1.32 13.70 -4.62
CA LEU A 125 -2.46 14.47 -5.13
C LEU A 125 -3.09 13.80 -6.36
N ALA A 126 -2.30 13.19 -7.24
CA ALA A 126 -2.83 12.41 -8.36
C ALA A 126 -3.69 11.23 -7.86
N TRP A 127 -3.27 10.55 -6.80
CA TRP A 127 -4.10 9.51 -6.17
C TRP A 127 -5.34 10.07 -5.48
N VAL A 128 -5.28 11.26 -4.85
CA VAL A 128 -6.46 11.92 -4.28
C VAL A 128 -7.53 12.12 -5.35
N LEU A 129 -7.15 12.65 -6.53
CA LEU A 129 -8.05 12.85 -7.67
C LEU A 129 -8.68 11.53 -8.13
N VAL A 130 -7.89 10.46 -8.22
CA VAL A 130 -8.36 9.12 -8.62
C VAL A 130 -9.32 8.56 -7.57
N VAL A 131 -8.96 8.56 -6.30
CA VAL A 131 -9.80 7.96 -5.24
C VAL A 131 -11.15 8.68 -5.14
N ARG A 132 -11.17 10.02 -5.25
CA ARG A 132 -12.42 10.81 -5.32
C ARG A 132 -13.31 10.44 -6.51
N LYS A 133 -12.70 10.11 -7.66
CA LYS A 133 -13.42 9.72 -8.88
C LYS A 133 -14.02 8.32 -8.81
N PHE A 134 -13.35 7.39 -8.12
CA PHE A 134 -13.72 5.97 -8.09
C PHE A 134 -14.31 5.54 -6.74
N VAL A 135 -15.43 6.15 -6.36
CA VAL A 135 -16.09 5.93 -5.05
C VAL A 135 -16.51 4.48 -4.78
N ASP A 136 -16.75 3.68 -5.83
CA ASP A 136 -17.09 2.25 -5.72
C ASP A 136 -15.87 1.34 -5.47
N CYS A 137 -14.66 1.87 -5.64
CA CYS A 137 -13.41 1.14 -5.41
C CYS A 137 -12.89 1.42 -4.02
N ALA A 138 -12.59 0.38 -3.26
CA ALA A 138 -11.91 0.48 -1.98
C ALA A 138 -10.39 0.50 -2.17
N PHE A 139 -9.77 1.62 -1.81
CA PHE A 139 -8.34 1.84 -1.87
C PHE A 139 -7.71 1.67 -0.49
N TRP A 140 -6.45 1.27 -0.46
CA TRP A 140 -5.70 1.18 0.79
C TRP A 140 -4.21 1.10 0.53
N PHE A 141 -3.42 1.52 1.51
CA PHE A 141 -1.97 1.57 1.40
C PHE A 141 -1.28 1.54 2.76
N TYR A 142 0.00 1.15 2.74
CA TYR A 142 0.93 1.36 3.85
C TYR A 142 1.97 2.37 3.40
N SER A 143 2.34 3.32 4.26
CA SER A 143 3.41 4.26 3.96
C SER A 143 4.33 4.48 5.16
N ARG A 144 5.59 4.78 4.87
CA ARG A 144 6.58 5.30 5.83
C ARG A 144 6.90 6.76 5.58
N SER A 145 6.30 7.35 4.55
CA SER A 145 6.64 8.68 4.04
C SER A 145 5.89 9.78 4.80
N PHE A 146 6.01 9.75 6.13
CA PHE A 146 5.27 10.59 7.06
C PHE A 146 6.16 11.47 7.96
N VAL A 147 7.45 11.63 7.62
CA VAL A 147 8.39 12.47 8.39
C VAL A 147 8.27 13.94 7.99
N GLU A 148 8.15 14.20 6.70
CA GLU A 148 8.05 15.51 6.09
C GLU A 148 6.60 15.99 6.16
N LEU A 149 6.39 17.20 6.70
CA LEU A 149 5.05 17.71 6.99
C LEU A 149 4.16 17.78 5.75
N ASP A 150 4.65 18.32 4.64
CA ASP A 150 3.86 18.46 3.40
C ASP A 150 3.44 17.09 2.83
N MET A 151 4.33 16.10 2.94
CA MET A 151 4.01 14.73 2.54
C MET A 151 2.95 14.11 3.45
N LEU A 152 3.11 14.27 4.76
CA LEU A 152 2.13 13.80 5.75
C LEU A 152 0.76 14.43 5.50
N MET A 153 0.70 15.74 5.23
CA MET A 153 -0.56 16.44 4.97
C MET A 153 -1.22 15.95 3.69
N ALA A 154 -0.48 15.79 2.59
CA ALA A 154 -1.02 15.23 1.34
C ALA A 154 -1.51 13.78 1.53
N LEU A 155 -0.74 12.95 2.23
CA LEU A 155 -1.13 11.57 2.53
C LEU A 155 -2.34 11.50 3.45
N THR A 156 -2.48 12.44 4.37
CA THR A 156 -3.62 12.55 5.27
C THR A 156 -4.88 12.93 4.49
N GLU A 157 -4.78 13.82 3.50
CA GLU A 157 -5.91 14.08 2.59
C GLU A 157 -6.34 12.80 1.86
N LEU A 158 -5.39 12.03 1.32
CA LEU A 158 -5.68 10.76 0.66
C LEU A 158 -6.33 9.75 1.61
N ALA A 159 -5.76 9.57 2.81
CA ALA A 159 -6.25 8.62 3.81
C ALA A 159 -7.60 9.04 4.43
N ALA A 160 -7.98 10.32 4.37
CA ALA A 160 -9.26 10.81 4.88
C ALA A 160 -10.43 10.56 3.92
N LEU A 161 -10.18 10.11 2.68
CA LEU A 161 -11.24 9.79 1.73
C LEU A 161 -12.02 8.55 2.18
N PRO A 162 -13.36 8.54 2.07
CA PRO A 162 -14.21 7.51 2.68
C PRO A 162 -14.03 6.11 2.09
N ASN A 163 -13.48 6.03 0.87
CA ASN A 163 -13.15 4.79 0.18
C ASN A 163 -11.63 4.53 0.17
N CYS A 164 -10.87 5.11 1.11
CA CYS A 164 -9.45 4.88 1.27
C CYS A 164 -9.08 4.58 2.73
N GLN A 165 -8.21 3.61 2.96
CA GLN A 165 -7.58 3.40 4.27
C GLN A 165 -6.06 3.54 4.18
N GLY A 166 -5.54 4.59 4.83
CA GLY A 166 -4.12 4.77 5.07
C GLY A 166 -3.64 4.06 6.34
N TRP A 167 -2.49 3.43 6.26
CA TRP A 167 -1.80 2.80 7.39
C TRP A 167 -0.37 3.34 7.52
N LEU A 168 -0.01 3.86 8.69
CA LEU A 168 1.37 4.22 8.99
C LEU A 168 2.15 2.93 9.26
N SER A 169 3.16 2.63 8.44
CA SER A 169 3.99 1.45 8.62
C SER A 169 5.07 1.71 9.67
N VAL A 170 5.04 0.91 10.73
CA VAL A 170 5.82 1.12 11.95
C VAL A 170 6.79 -0.03 12.18
N ASP A 171 7.99 0.29 12.66
CA ASP A 171 8.91 -0.64 13.31
C ASP A 171 9.70 0.07 14.43
N SER A 172 10.67 -0.65 15.01
CA SER A 172 11.53 -0.13 16.09
C SER A 172 12.31 1.13 15.74
N GLU A 173 12.54 1.46 14.47
CA GLU A 173 13.32 2.65 14.07
C GLU A 173 12.45 3.89 13.88
N ASN A 174 11.15 3.75 13.58
CA ASN A 174 10.28 4.90 13.23
C ASN A 174 8.99 5.03 14.06
N PHE A 175 8.81 4.24 15.13
CA PHE A 175 7.56 4.23 15.91
C PHE A 175 7.21 5.58 16.53
N SER A 176 8.20 6.33 17.01
CA SER A 176 7.97 7.65 17.62
C SER A 176 7.41 8.64 16.58
N GLN A 177 7.97 8.64 15.36
CA GLN A 177 7.51 9.49 14.26
C GLN A 177 6.11 9.08 13.79
N ALA A 178 5.81 7.78 13.75
CA ALA A 178 4.49 7.30 13.37
C ALA A 178 3.41 7.70 14.37
N ILE A 179 3.70 7.60 15.67
CA ILE A 179 2.80 8.05 16.74
C ILE A 179 2.59 9.56 16.63
N LEU A 180 3.66 10.33 16.46
CA LEU A 180 3.57 11.78 16.29
C LEU A 180 2.73 12.16 15.05
N ALA A 181 2.94 11.48 13.92
CA ALA A 181 2.15 11.69 12.71
C ALA A 181 0.65 11.41 12.95
N LYS A 182 0.31 10.33 13.65
CA LYS A 182 -1.07 10.01 14.05
C LYS A 182 -1.67 11.07 14.98
N CYS A 183 -0.90 11.58 15.95
CA CYS A 183 -1.36 12.62 16.87
C CYS A 183 -1.55 13.99 16.21
N ASN A 184 -0.75 14.30 15.19
CA ASN A 184 -0.79 15.57 14.47
C ASN A 184 -1.80 15.60 13.32
N THR A 185 -2.61 14.55 13.15
CA THR A 185 -3.59 14.41 12.08
C THR A 185 -4.98 14.13 12.66
N PRO A 186 -6.07 14.34 11.90
CA PRO A 186 -7.41 14.14 12.43
C PRO A 186 -7.63 12.72 12.94
N VAL A 187 -8.35 12.61 14.06
CA VAL A 187 -8.68 11.33 14.70
C VAL A 187 -9.42 10.43 13.71
N GLY A 188 -9.05 9.14 13.69
CA GLY A 188 -9.68 8.13 12.85
C GLY A 188 -9.13 8.03 11.41
N VAL A 189 -8.29 8.96 10.96
CA VAL A 189 -7.71 8.91 9.60
C VAL A 189 -6.65 7.81 9.48
N TRP A 190 -5.71 7.75 10.43
CA TRP A 190 -4.59 6.82 10.38
C TRP A 190 -4.74 5.66 11.35
N LYS A 191 -4.50 4.45 10.84
CA LYS A 191 -4.24 3.24 11.63
C LYS A 191 -2.75 2.88 11.56
N LEU A 192 -2.28 2.03 12.47
CA LEU A 192 -0.87 1.65 12.57
C LEU A 192 -0.65 0.21 12.08
N ALA A 193 0.37 0.04 11.26
CA ALA A 193 0.79 -1.25 10.70
C ALA A 193 2.18 -1.61 11.23
N LEU A 194 2.19 -2.32 12.36
CA LEU A 194 3.42 -2.76 13.03
C LEU A 194 4.07 -3.92 12.27
N MET A 195 5.28 -3.71 11.79
CA MET A 195 6.16 -4.76 11.28
C MET A 195 7.00 -5.30 12.44
N GLN A 196 6.79 -6.57 12.80
CA GLN A 196 7.55 -7.22 13.88
C GLN A 196 8.66 -8.08 13.28
N ASP A 197 9.88 -7.59 13.42
CA ASP A 197 11.08 -8.39 13.27
C ASP A 197 11.43 -9.11 14.59
N LYS A 198 12.51 -9.89 14.57
CA LYS A 198 12.92 -10.70 15.73
C LYS A 198 13.44 -9.85 16.90
N ASP A 199 13.86 -8.62 16.62
CA ASP A 199 14.49 -7.70 17.58
C ASP A 199 13.55 -6.52 17.90
N LEU A 200 12.23 -6.73 17.82
CA LEU A 200 11.24 -5.68 18.10
C LEU A 200 11.47 -5.11 19.51
N LEU A 201 11.68 -3.79 19.61
CA LEU A 201 11.93 -3.14 20.88
C LEU A 201 10.68 -3.19 21.77
N PRO A 202 10.79 -3.59 23.06
CA PRO A 202 9.64 -3.64 23.97
C PRO A 202 8.90 -2.31 24.10
N GLU A 203 9.63 -1.20 24.04
CA GLU A 203 9.12 0.18 24.11
C GLU A 203 8.12 0.51 23.00
N VAL A 204 8.23 -0.15 21.84
CA VAL A 204 7.27 0.02 20.73
C VAL A 204 5.88 -0.40 21.19
N LEU A 205 5.75 -1.54 21.85
CA LEU A 205 4.45 -2.02 22.32
C LEU A 205 3.85 -1.14 23.40
N VAL A 206 4.69 -0.64 24.33
CA VAL A 206 4.26 0.30 25.36
C VAL A 206 3.70 1.56 24.72
N SER A 207 4.46 2.16 23.80
CA SER A 207 4.08 3.41 23.12
C SER A 207 2.82 3.24 22.27
N LEU A 208 2.68 2.11 21.57
CA LEU A 208 1.48 1.82 20.77
C LEU A 208 0.22 1.63 21.62
N LYS A 209 0.33 1.02 22.81
CA LYS A 209 -0.80 0.87 23.75
C LYS A 209 -1.31 2.21 24.25
N GLU A 210 -0.41 3.16 24.48
CA GLU A 210 -0.75 4.48 24.96
C GLU A 210 -1.34 5.37 23.85
N SER A 211 -1.00 5.08 22.60
CA SER A 211 -1.28 5.97 21.45
C SER A 211 -2.36 5.47 20.48
N ALA A 212 -2.76 4.21 20.57
CA ALA A 212 -3.73 3.62 19.65
C ALA A 212 -4.79 2.79 20.40
N PRO A 213 -6.09 3.03 20.16
CA PRO A 213 -7.14 2.22 20.74
C PRO A 213 -7.16 0.81 20.13
N LEU A 214 -7.91 -0.08 20.78
CA LEU A 214 -8.09 -1.46 20.35
C LEU A 214 -8.58 -1.54 18.89
N GLY A 215 -7.89 -2.33 18.07
CA GLY A 215 -8.26 -2.55 16.66
C GLY A 215 -7.64 -1.56 15.66
N GLU A 216 -6.90 -0.54 16.12
CA GLU A 216 -6.18 0.38 15.23
C GLU A 216 -4.73 -0.03 14.95
N VAL A 217 -4.25 -1.09 15.58
CA VAL A 217 -2.92 -1.64 15.32
C VAL A 217 -3.05 -3.02 14.67
N VAL A 218 -2.73 -3.10 13.38
CA VAL A 218 -2.47 -4.38 12.73
C VAL A 218 -1.00 -4.71 12.88
N HIS A 219 -0.72 -5.98 13.14
CA HIS A 219 0.62 -6.47 13.38
C HIS A 219 0.99 -7.56 12.36
N PHE A 220 2.17 -7.40 11.76
CA PHE A 220 2.76 -8.25 10.73
C PHE A 220 4.09 -8.85 11.21
N PRO A 221 4.07 -10.06 11.79
CA PRO A 221 5.29 -10.81 12.04
C PRO A 221 5.98 -11.16 10.72
N VAL A 222 7.31 -11.03 10.70
CA VAL A 222 8.12 -11.40 9.55
C VAL A 222 7.93 -12.89 9.26
N HIS A 223 7.52 -13.19 8.03
CA HIS A 223 7.29 -14.53 7.51
C HIS A 223 7.84 -14.60 6.07
N ARG A 224 9.12 -14.95 5.92
CA ARG A 224 9.75 -15.01 4.59
C ARG A 224 10.84 -16.06 4.51
N GLY A 225 10.71 -16.97 3.53
CA GLY A 225 11.79 -17.88 3.14
C GLY A 225 12.28 -18.81 4.25
N GLY A 226 11.38 -19.26 5.13
CA GLY A 226 11.73 -20.06 6.30
C GLY A 226 12.10 -19.25 7.55
N HIS A 227 12.24 -17.92 7.45
CA HIS A 227 12.33 -17.04 8.61
C HIS A 227 10.93 -16.68 9.09
N HIS A 228 10.61 -17.13 10.29
CA HIS A 228 9.34 -16.91 10.95
C HIS A 228 9.60 -16.30 12.32
N VAL A 229 8.96 -15.16 12.59
CA VAL A 229 8.91 -14.58 13.93
C VAL A 229 7.56 -14.95 14.53
N GLU A 230 7.59 -15.53 15.73
CA GLU A 230 6.37 -15.88 16.46
C GLU A 230 5.56 -14.62 16.77
N PRO A 231 4.25 -14.58 16.44
CA PRO A 231 3.44 -13.40 16.68
C PRO A 231 3.38 -13.05 18.17
N ILE A 232 3.67 -11.79 18.50
CA ILE A 232 3.43 -11.29 19.85
C ILE A 232 1.92 -11.30 20.13
N ARG A 233 1.56 -11.86 21.29
CA ARG A 233 0.18 -11.92 21.78
C ARG A 233 -0.06 -10.78 22.74
N ASP A 234 -0.72 -9.74 22.26
CA ASP A 234 -1.16 -8.62 23.08
C ASP A 234 -2.55 -8.18 22.64
N LYS A 235 -3.36 -7.69 23.59
CA LYS A 235 -4.74 -7.26 23.30
C LYS A 235 -4.78 -6.08 22.34
N VAL A 236 -3.80 -5.18 22.36
CA VAL A 236 -3.79 -4.02 21.45
C VAL A 236 -3.52 -4.43 19.99
N LEU A 237 -2.83 -5.56 19.79
CA LEU A 237 -2.39 -6.00 18.47
C LEU A 237 -3.42 -6.92 17.82
N THR A 238 -3.80 -6.59 16.59
CA THR A 238 -4.48 -7.54 15.71
C THR A 238 -3.45 -8.17 14.76
N THR A 239 -3.06 -9.43 15.01
CA THR A 239 -2.19 -10.15 14.07
C THR A 239 -2.91 -10.36 12.75
N CYS A 240 -2.28 -9.99 11.64
CA CYS A 240 -2.87 -10.12 10.32
C CYS A 240 -3.30 -11.59 10.04
N PRO A 241 -4.59 -11.82 9.73
CA PRO A 241 -5.10 -13.18 9.49
C PRO A 241 -4.41 -13.90 8.32
N ALA A 242 -3.95 -13.14 7.33
CA ALA A 242 -3.19 -13.69 6.20
C ALA A 242 -1.79 -14.22 6.60
N VAL A 243 -1.22 -13.71 7.71
CA VAL A 243 0.06 -14.21 8.25
C VAL A 243 -0.15 -15.48 9.07
N THR A 244 -1.28 -15.56 9.80
CA THR A 244 -1.65 -16.74 10.59
C THR A 244 -2.10 -17.95 9.74
N GLY A 245 -2.18 -17.80 8.41
CA GLY A 245 -2.59 -18.87 7.51
C GLY A 245 -4.10 -19.14 7.47
N VAL A 246 -4.90 -18.33 8.17
CA VAL A 246 -6.38 -18.45 8.19
C VAL A 246 -6.96 -18.33 6.78
N TYR A 247 -6.38 -17.45 5.95
CA TYR A 247 -6.79 -17.27 4.56
C TYR A 247 -5.70 -17.77 3.60
N LYS A 248 -6.02 -18.82 2.83
CA LYS A 248 -5.11 -19.39 1.82
C LYS A 248 -4.92 -18.45 0.64
N LEU A 249 -3.70 -18.37 0.13
CA LEU A 249 -3.39 -17.61 -1.10
C LEU A 249 -4.27 -18.10 -2.26
N GLN A 250 -4.76 -17.16 -3.06
CA GLN A 250 -5.65 -17.46 -4.17
C GLN A 250 -5.03 -16.93 -5.47
N SER A 251 -4.77 -17.82 -6.42
CA SER A 251 -4.22 -17.46 -7.74
C SER A 251 -5.31 -17.27 -8.78
N ASN A 252 -6.47 -17.91 -8.64
CA ASN A 252 -7.56 -17.80 -9.59
C ASN A 252 -8.19 -16.39 -9.53
N ALA A 253 -8.01 -15.59 -10.58
CA ALA A 253 -8.52 -14.22 -10.65
C ALA A 253 -10.05 -14.09 -10.55
N ALA A 254 -10.81 -15.20 -10.69
CA ALA A 254 -12.26 -15.23 -10.49
C ALA A 254 -12.70 -15.39 -9.02
N LEU A 255 -11.76 -15.54 -8.08
CA LEU A 255 -12.04 -15.72 -6.66
C LEU A 255 -11.47 -14.57 -5.83
N ALA A 256 -12.23 -14.16 -4.81
CA ALA A 256 -11.81 -13.17 -3.85
C ALA A 256 -10.50 -13.58 -3.16
N ARG A 257 -9.63 -12.60 -2.98
CA ARG A 257 -8.29 -12.75 -2.42
C ARG A 257 -8.35 -12.68 -0.88
N PRO A 258 -7.37 -13.25 -0.15
CA PRO A 258 -7.31 -13.19 1.31
C PRO A 258 -7.63 -11.84 1.93
N CYS A 259 -7.02 -10.76 1.44
CA CYS A 259 -7.25 -9.42 1.99
C CYS A 259 -8.63 -8.85 1.63
N GLN A 260 -9.22 -9.28 0.51
CA GLN A 260 -10.58 -8.91 0.12
C GLN A 260 -11.64 -9.62 0.97
N ILE A 261 -11.34 -10.85 1.43
CA ILE A 261 -12.23 -11.62 2.32
C ILE A 261 -12.08 -11.13 3.77
N CYS A 262 -10.84 -10.92 4.22
CA CYS A 262 -10.54 -10.46 5.57
C CYS A 262 -11.03 -9.03 5.82
N SER A 263 -10.94 -8.15 4.81
CA SER A 263 -11.36 -6.74 4.84
C SER A 263 -10.72 -5.84 5.90
N PHE A 264 -9.90 -6.37 6.82
CA PHE A 264 -9.34 -5.61 7.94
C PHE A 264 -8.56 -4.35 7.52
N CYS A 265 -7.83 -4.43 6.41
CA CYS A 265 -7.01 -3.33 5.92
C CYS A 265 -7.73 -2.40 4.93
N LEU A 266 -8.97 -2.74 4.58
CA LEU A 266 -9.82 -1.96 3.69
C LEU A 266 -10.59 -0.90 4.50
N PRO A 267 -11.05 0.19 3.86
CA PRO A 267 -11.97 1.16 4.45
C PRO A 267 -13.31 0.53 4.86
#